data_AF-A0A6L9QVJ6-F1
#
_entry.id   AF-A0A6L9QVJ6-F1
#
_cell.length_a   1.000
_cell.length_b   1.000
_cell.length_c   1.000
_cell.angle_alpha   90.00
_cell.angle_beta   90.00
_cell.angle_gamma   90.00
#
_symmetry.space_group_name_H-M   'P 1'
#
loop_
_entity.id
_entity.type
_entity.pdbx_description
1 polymer ?
#
loop_
_entity_poly.entity_id
_entity_poly.type
_entity_poly.pdbx_seq_one_letter_code
_entity_poly.pdbx_strand_id
1 'polypeptide(L)'
;ERTAQERLAAAWTTAVRRHDRGAAVASFAHEVVAVVGADGDDPAEWAAGPVQAMMKEASSIFAEHLPVRRTFSTGVSRTVASPAALPEAYEQAVKAVRVGRQLNGAGARAHFDQLGVYRLLSLVSDPGELHAFVRETLGDLAADDEPELVDLRRTLQVLLETNLNVAETARRLHFHYNTLRYRIGKLERMLGAFTEDAHLRLNLTLALHVLRMRGI
;
A
#
# COMPACT_ATOMS: atom_id res chain seq x y z
N GLU A 1 -18.61 -19.42 9.61
CA GLU A 1 -18.08 -18.59 8.51
C GLU A 1 -19.17 -18.01 7.61
N ARG A 2 -20.13 -18.83 7.15
CA ARG A 2 -21.27 -18.42 6.31
C ARG A 2 -22.01 -17.16 6.79
N THR A 3 -22.23 -17.01 8.10
CA THR A 3 -22.88 -15.84 8.71
C THR A 3 -22.07 -14.55 8.60
N ALA A 4 -20.73 -14.62 8.60
CA ALA A 4 -19.89 -13.43 8.45
C ALA A 4 -19.88 -12.94 7.00
N GLN A 5 -19.90 -13.88 6.05
CA GLN A 5 -19.96 -13.58 4.62
C GLN A 5 -21.32 -12.97 4.21
N GLU A 6 -22.42 -13.54 4.71
CA GLU A 6 -23.77 -12.99 4.52
C GLU A 6 -23.88 -11.56 5.08
N ARG A 7 -23.27 -11.31 6.25
CA ARG A 7 -23.22 -9.97 6.86
C ARG A 7 -22.37 -8.99 6.08
N LEU A 8 -21.22 -9.43 5.57
CA LEU A 8 -20.37 -8.60 4.72
C LEU A 8 -21.12 -8.20 3.44
N ALA A 9 -21.80 -9.16 2.81
CA ALA A 9 -22.63 -8.92 1.63
C ALA A 9 -23.78 -7.95 1.94
N ALA A 10 -24.46 -8.12 3.09
CA ALA A 10 -25.53 -7.21 3.52
C ALA A 10 -25.01 -5.80 3.77
N ALA A 11 -23.89 -5.64 4.47
CA ALA A 11 -23.27 -4.36 4.75
C ALA A 11 -22.91 -3.60 3.46
N TRP A 12 -22.25 -4.28 2.52
CA TRP A 12 -21.91 -3.71 1.22
C TRP A 12 -23.15 -3.40 0.38
N THR A 13 -24.15 -4.27 0.37
CA THR A 13 -25.42 -4.03 -0.34
C THR A 13 -26.12 -2.79 0.20
N THR A 14 -26.19 -2.63 1.53
CA THR A 14 -26.81 -1.46 2.16
C THR A 14 -26.02 -0.18 1.88
N ALA A 15 -24.70 -0.21 2.04
CA ALA A 15 -23.84 0.95 1.80
C ALA A 15 -23.93 1.39 0.33
N VAL A 16 -23.69 0.49 -0.61
CA VAL A 16 -23.67 0.81 -2.04
C VAL A 16 -25.02 1.35 -2.53
N ARG A 17 -26.14 0.73 -2.15
CA ARG A 17 -27.48 1.17 -2.58
C ARG A 17 -27.88 2.57 -2.08
N ARG A 18 -27.24 3.09 -1.02
CA ARG A 18 -27.48 4.45 -0.52
C ARG A 18 -26.83 5.51 -1.41
N HIS A 19 -25.74 5.17 -2.08
CA HIS A 19 -24.98 6.08 -2.94
C HIS A 19 -25.30 5.88 -4.43
N ASP A 20 -25.52 4.64 -4.85
CA ASP A 20 -25.85 4.28 -6.23
C ASP A 20 -26.99 3.25 -6.29
N ARG A 21 -28.13 3.67 -6.86
CA ARG A 21 -29.32 2.82 -7.02
C ARG A 21 -29.17 1.79 -8.15
N GLY A 22 -28.28 2.03 -9.12
CA GLY A 22 -28.01 1.16 -10.26
C GLY A 22 -26.91 0.13 -9.98
N ALA A 23 -26.23 0.24 -8.84
CA ALA A 23 -25.11 -0.63 -8.50
C ALA A 23 -25.52 -2.10 -8.35
N ALA A 24 -24.63 -2.98 -8.80
CA ALA A 24 -24.77 -4.43 -8.66
C ALA A 24 -23.84 -4.94 -7.57
N VAL A 25 -24.34 -5.80 -6.67
CA VAL A 25 -23.54 -6.43 -5.62
C VAL A 25 -23.72 -7.94 -5.68
N ALA A 26 -22.62 -8.67 -5.73
CA ALA A 26 -22.58 -10.13 -5.73
C ALA A 26 -21.71 -10.62 -4.57
N SER A 27 -22.12 -11.72 -3.94
CA SER A 27 -21.37 -12.39 -2.88
C SER A 27 -20.85 -13.73 -3.38
N PHE A 28 -19.57 -13.99 -3.16
CA PHE A 28 -18.89 -15.24 -3.48
C PHE A 28 -18.45 -15.95 -2.18
N ALA A 29 -17.72 -17.06 -2.29
CA ALA A 29 -17.32 -17.85 -1.12
C ALA A 29 -16.47 -17.07 -0.10
N HIS A 30 -15.58 -16.18 -0.58
CA HIS A 30 -14.61 -15.46 0.26
C HIS A 30 -14.53 -13.95 0.00
N GLU A 31 -15.45 -13.40 -0.80
CA GLU A 31 -15.41 -12.00 -1.21
C GLU A 31 -16.79 -11.47 -1.60
N VAL A 32 -16.93 -10.15 -1.57
CA VAL A 32 -18.10 -9.43 -2.06
C VAL A 32 -17.60 -8.48 -3.13
N VAL A 33 -18.25 -8.50 -4.29
CA VAL A 33 -17.93 -7.63 -5.43
C VAL A 33 -19.08 -6.66 -5.63
N ALA A 34 -18.77 -5.38 -5.68
CA ALA A 34 -19.71 -4.33 -6.01
C ALA A 34 -19.25 -3.63 -7.30
N VAL A 35 -20.17 -3.45 -8.25
CA VAL A 35 -20.00 -2.59 -9.41
C VAL A 35 -20.84 -1.36 -9.16
N VAL A 36 -20.19 -0.20 -9.10
CA VAL A 36 -20.80 1.10 -8.79
C VAL A 36 -20.52 2.08 -9.92
N GLY A 37 -21.46 2.99 -10.17
CA GLY A 37 -21.23 4.14 -11.02
C GLY A 37 -20.14 5.04 -10.43
N ALA A 38 -19.24 5.51 -11.29
CA ALA A 38 -18.18 6.44 -10.93
C ALA A 38 -18.28 7.68 -11.82
N ASP A 39 -18.31 8.85 -11.18
CA ASP A 39 -18.17 10.14 -11.86
C ASP A 39 -16.67 10.47 -11.90
N GLY A 40 -15.98 10.09 -12.98
CA GLY A 40 -14.54 10.35 -13.16
C GLY A 40 -13.61 9.16 -12.83
N ASP A 41 -12.33 9.31 -13.18
CA ASP A 41 -11.26 8.31 -12.98
C ASP A 41 -10.03 8.93 -12.29
N ASP A 42 -10.17 10.09 -11.63
CA ASP A 42 -9.02 10.72 -10.96
C ASP A 42 -8.66 9.95 -9.68
N PRO A 43 -7.45 9.38 -9.55
CA PRO A 43 -7.00 8.71 -8.34
C PRO A 43 -6.97 9.61 -7.10
N ALA A 44 -6.91 10.94 -7.26
CA ALA A 44 -7.01 11.91 -6.18
C ALA A 44 -8.46 12.04 -5.67
N GLU A 45 -9.44 11.96 -6.58
CA GLU A 45 -10.87 11.93 -6.24
C GLU A 45 -11.22 10.67 -5.45
N TRP A 46 -10.51 9.55 -5.66
CA TRP A 46 -10.69 8.36 -4.83
C TRP A 46 -10.49 8.65 -3.33
N ALA A 47 -9.55 9.52 -2.92
CA ALA A 47 -9.26 9.75 -1.50
C ALA A 47 -10.40 10.46 -0.75
N ALA A 48 -11.24 11.22 -1.46
CA ALA A 48 -12.33 12.00 -0.89
C ALA A 48 -13.71 11.70 -1.51
N GLY A 49 -13.77 10.76 -2.46
CA GLY A 49 -14.92 10.55 -3.32
C GLY A 49 -15.96 9.55 -2.80
N PRO A 50 -17.02 9.31 -3.58
CA PRO A 50 -18.16 8.48 -3.19
C PRO A 50 -17.75 7.05 -2.77
N VAL A 51 -16.75 6.47 -3.44
CA VAL A 51 -16.26 5.12 -3.15
C VAL A 51 -15.69 5.01 -1.72
N GLN A 52 -14.97 6.02 -1.23
CA GLN A 52 -14.49 6.01 0.18
C GLN A 52 -15.64 6.14 1.18
N ALA A 53 -16.65 6.95 0.87
CA ALA A 53 -17.82 7.08 1.71
C ALA A 53 -18.56 5.73 1.84
N MET A 54 -18.79 5.05 0.71
CA MET A 54 -19.36 3.70 0.68
C MET A 54 -18.52 2.70 1.50
N MET A 55 -17.19 2.72 1.36
CA MET A 55 -16.28 1.84 2.10
C MET A 55 -16.33 2.07 3.61
N LYS A 56 -16.33 3.34 4.03
CA LYS A 56 -16.42 3.73 5.45
C LYS A 56 -17.76 3.29 6.05
N GLU A 57 -18.85 3.46 5.31
CA GLU A 57 -20.19 3.06 5.71
C GLU A 57 -20.33 1.54 5.80
N ALA A 58 -19.88 0.79 4.78
CA ALA A 58 -19.86 -0.67 4.80
C ALA A 58 -19.05 -1.19 6.00
N SER A 59 -17.93 -0.53 6.33
CA SER A 59 -17.10 -0.86 7.51
C SER A 59 -17.86 -0.63 8.83
N SER A 60 -18.60 0.47 8.96
CA SER A 60 -19.43 0.75 10.15
C SER A 60 -20.52 -0.30 10.33
N ILE A 61 -21.29 -0.56 9.28
CA ILE A 61 -22.42 -1.52 9.30
C ILE A 61 -21.92 -2.92 9.66
N PHE A 62 -20.77 -3.33 9.08
CA PHE A 62 -20.16 -4.62 9.36
C PHE A 62 -19.67 -4.74 10.81
N ALA A 63 -19.16 -3.64 11.40
CA ALA A 63 -18.63 -3.62 12.76
C ALA A 63 -19.73 -3.61 13.84
N GLU A 64 -20.86 -2.94 13.61
CA GLU A 64 -21.97 -2.76 14.57
C GLU A 64 -22.59 -4.09 15.08
N HIS A 65 -22.38 -5.20 14.35
CA HIS A 65 -23.09 -6.45 14.59
C HIS A 65 -22.19 -7.61 15.04
N LEU A 66 -20.95 -7.33 15.45
CA LEU A 66 -19.97 -8.38 15.80
C LEU A 66 -19.45 -8.27 17.25
N PRO A 67 -19.47 -9.38 18.02
CA PRO A 67 -18.88 -9.43 19.37
C PRO A 67 -17.35 -9.33 19.37
N VAL A 68 -16.71 -9.55 18.22
CA VAL A 68 -15.26 -9.39 17.99
C VAL A 68 -15.08 -8.47 16.79
N ARG A 69 -14.25 -7.43 16.92
CA ARG A 69 -13.91 -6.54 15.78
C ARG A 69 -13.31 -7.37 14.64
N ARG A 70 -14.08 -7.63 13.59
CA ARG A 70 -13.58 -8.17 12.32
C ARG A 70 -13.41 -7.02 11.34
N THR A 71 -12.42 -7.16 10.47
CA THR A 71 -12.16 -6.22 9.37
C THR A 71 -12.25 -6.96 8.04
N PHE A 72 -12.38 -6.20 6.96
CA PHE A 72 -12.25 -6.70 5.60
C PHE A 72 -11.33 -5.77 4.82
N SER A 73 -10.62 -6.32 3.85
CA SER A 73 -9.81 -5.53 2.93
C SER A 73 -10.63 -5.20 1.68
N THR A 74 -10.35 -4.04 1.09
CA THR A 74 -11.04 -3.55 -0.11
C THR A 74 -10.04 -3.15 -1.16
N GLY A 75 -10.24 -3.62 -2.39
CA GLY A 75 -9.47 -3.22 -3.56
C GLY A 75 -10.40 -2.59 -4.57
N VAL A 76 -9.95 -1.53 -5.21
CA VAL A 76 -10.72 -0.76 -6.19
C VAL A 76 -9.95 -0.76 -7.51
N SER A 77 -10.65 -1.09 -8.59
CA SER A 77 -10.14 -1.01 -9.96
C SER A 77 -10.12 0.41 -10.47
N ARG A 78 -9.59 0.62 -11.68
CA ARG A 78 -9.88 1.83 -12.45
C ARG A 78 -11.36 1.88 -12.84
N THR A 79 -11.83 3.08 -13.19
CA THR A 79 -13.14 3.25 -13.82
C THR A 79 -13.13 2.59 -15.20
N VAL A 80 -14.22 1.92 -15.54
CA VAL A 80 -14.42 1.30 -16.85
C VAL A 80 -15.68 1.82 -17.53
N ALA A 81 -15.59 2.09 -18.83
CA ALA A 81 -16.70 2.67 -19.61
C ALA A 81 -17.63 1.62 -20.25
N SER A 82 -17.33 0.32 -20.11
CA SER A 82 -18.10 -0.75 -20.73
C SER A 82 -18.14 -2.01 -19.88
N PRO A 83 -19.28 -2.73 -19.82
CA PRO A 83 -19.38 -4.03 -19.14
C PRO A 83 -18.36 -5.06 -19.64
N ALA A 84 -17.90 -4.97 -20.88
CA ALA A 84 -16.90 -5.88 -21.44
C ALA A 84 -15.53 -5.77 -20.74
N ALA A 85 -15.24 -4.66 -20.07
CA ALA A 85 -14.00 -4.43 -19.31
C ALA A 85 -14.11 -4.85 -17.83
N LEU A 86 -15.28 -5.32 -17.37
CA LEU A 86 -15.47 -5.79 -15.99
C LEU A 86 -14.52 -6.94 -15.58
N PRO A 87 -14.17 -7.91 -16.44
CA PRO A 87 -13.19 -8.94 -16.08
C PRO A 87 -11.83 -8.34 -15.71
N GLU A 88 -11.34 -7.38 -16.50
CA GLU A 88 -10.07 -6.69 -16.21
C GLU A 88 -10.17 -5.86 -14.93
N ALA A 89 -11.27 -5.10 -14.76
CA ALA A 89 -11.52 -4.32 -13.55
C ALA A 89 -11.54 -5.22 -12.29
N TYR A 90 -12.20 -6.37 -12.36
CA TYR A 90 -12.21 -7.34 -11.27
C TYR A 90 -10.79 -7.83 -10.93
N GLU A 91 -9.97 -8.17 -11.92
CA GLU A 91 -8.56 -8.55 -11.69
C GLU A 91 -7.74 -7.43 -11.05
N GLN A 92 -7.97 -6.18 -11.47
CA GLN A 92 -7.35 -5.00 -10.87
C GLN A 92 -7.74 -4.85 -9.40
N ALA A 93 -9.03 -4.96 -9.06
CA ALA A 93 -9.54 -4.87 -7.70
C ALA A 93 -8.98 -6.00 -6.81
N VAL A 94 -8.96 -7.24 -7.30
CA VAL A 94 -8.36 -8.39 -6.59
C VAL A 94 -6.86 -8.17 -6.34
N LYS A 95 -6.13 -7.66 -7.33
CA LYS A 95 -4.71 -7.30 -7.17
C LYS A 95 -4.52 -6.21 -6.13
N ALA A 96 -5.38 -5.20 -6.11
CA ALA A 96 -5.36 -4.14 -5.11
C ALA A 96 -5.61 -4.66 -3.69
N VAL A 97 -6.58 -5.58 -3.49
CA VAL A 97 -6.77 -6.26 -2.19
C VAL A 97 -5.49 -6.97 -1.77
N ARG A 98 -4.89 -7.76 -2.67
CA ARG A 98 -3.73 -8.60 -2.36
C ARG A 98 -2.51 -7.76 -1.97
N VAL A 99 -2.14 -6.80 -2.81
CA VAL A 99 -0.98 -5.92 -2.58
C VAL A 99 -1.24 -4.99 -1.40
N GLY A 100 -2.44 -4.44 -1.29
CA GLY A 100 -2.83 -3.59 -0.16
C GLY A 100 -2.69 -4.31 1.19
N ARG A 101 -3.09 -5.59 1.26
CA ARG A 101 -2.93 -6.43 2.45
C ARG A 101 -1.47 -6.70 2.80
N GLN A 102 -0.61 -6.88 1.81
CA GLN A 102 0.83 -7.05 2.04
C GLN A 102 1.43 -5.78 2.65
N LEU A 103 1.02 -4.60 2.15
CA LEU A 103 1.56 -3.31 2.61
C LEU A 103 1.02 -2.83 3.96
N ASN A 104 -0.27 -3.02 4.21
CA ASN A 104 -0.97 -2.38 5.33
C ASN A 104 -1.72 -3.37 6.24
N GLY A 105 -1.56 -4.68 6.02
CA GLY A 105 -2.18 -5.72 6.83
C GLY A 105 -3.68 -5.93 6.60
N ALA A 106 -4.32 -6.61 7.54
CA ALA A 106 -5.76 -6.87 7.49
C ALA A 106 -6.57 -5.56 7.61
N GLY A 107 -7.62 -5.43 6.80
CA GLY A 107 -8.39 -4.17 6.75
C GLY A 107 -7.84 -3.15 5.73
N ALA A 108 -6.79 -3.50 4.99
CA ALA A 108 -6.21 -2.64 3.97
C ALA A 108 -7.25 -2.20 2.91
N ARG A 109 -7.13 -0.94 2.50
CA ARG A 109 -7.91 -0.32 1.43
C ARG A 109 -6.93 0.17 0.37
N ALA A 110 -7.11 -0.23 -0.88
CA ALA A 110 -6.19 0.13 -1.95
C ALA A 110 -6.90 0.39 -3.28
N HIS A 111 -6.50 1.45 -3.97
CA HIS A 111 -6.83 1.67 -5.37
C HIS A 111 -5.73 1.10 -6.27
N PHE A 112 -6.09 0.53 -7.42
CA PHE A 112 -5.15 -0.11 -8.33
C PHE A 112 -4.00 0.81 -8.76
N ASP A 113 -4.29 2.08 -9.09
CA ASP A 113 -3.26 3.03 -9.52
C ASP A 113 -2.38 3.56 -8.38
N GLN A 114 -2.81 3.41 -7.13
CA GLN A 114 -2.00 3.80 -5.96
C GLN A 114 -0.97 2.73 -5.56
N LEU A 115 -1.03 1.54 -6.16
CA LEU A 115 -0.09 0.46 -5.86
C LEU A 115 1.32 0.76 -6.37
N GLY A 116 1.49 1.59 -7.40
CA GLY A 116 2.79 1.95 -7.97
C GLY A 116 3.70 0.74 -8.22
N VAL A 117 4.95 0.84 -7.78
CA VAL A 117 5.98 -0.21 -7.94
C VAL A 117 5.65 -1.50 -7.19
N TYR A 118 4.86 -1.44 -6.11
CA TYR A 118 4.47 -2.62 -5.34
C TYR A 118 3.66 -3.61 -6.19
N ARG A 119 2.97 -3.13 -7.22
CA ARG A 119 2.30 -3.99 -8.21
C ARG A 119 3.31 -4.89 -8.93
N LEU A 120 4.46 -4.35 -9.33
CA LEU A 120 5.51 -5.11 -10.01
C LEU A 120 6.21 -6.05 -9.03
N LEU A 121 6.57 -5.56 -7.84
CA LEU A 121 7.20 -6.38 -6.79
C LEU A 121 6.31 -7.56 -6.38
N SER A 122 4.98 -7.40 -6.41
CA SER A 122 4.04 -8.49 -6.10
C SER A 122 4.02 -9.64 -7.12
N LEU A 123 4.60 -9.45 -8.30
CA LEU A 123 4.72 -10.49 -9.33
C LEU A 123 5.89 -11.44 -9.05
N VAL A 124 6.84 -11.04 -8.19
CA VAL A 124 7.93 -11.90 -7.75
C VAL A 124 7.34 -12.97 -6.83
N SER A 125 7.25 -14.18 -7.37
CA SER A 125 6.54 -15.30 -6.73
C SER A 125 7.34 -15.91 -5.58
N ASP A 126 8.68 -15.86 -5.66
CA ASP A 126 9.57 -16.34 -4.61
C ASP A 126 9.87 -15.21 -3.62
N PRO A 127 9.39 -15.30 -2.36
CA PRO A 127 9.77 -14.33 -1.33
C PRO A 127 11.28 -14.36 -1.06
N GLY A 128 11.95 -15.50 -1.18
CA GLY A 128 13.38 -15.66 -0.91
C GLY A 128 14.24 -14.72 -1.76
N GLU A 129 13.91 -14.59 -3.04
CA GLU A 129 14.57 -13.65 -3.96
C GLU A 129 14.47 -12.19 -3.50
N LEU A 130 13.28 -11.78 -3.04
CA LEU A 130 13.08 -10.43 -2.49
C LEU A 130 13.91 -10.20 -1.22
N HIS A 131 14.05 -11.22 -0.36
CA HIS A 131 14.90 -11.13 0.84
C HIS A 131 16.38 -11.10 0.48
N ALA A 132 16.81 -11.87 -0.52
CA ALA A 132 18.18 -11.86 -1.02
C ALA A 132 18.53 -10.47 -1.56
N PHE A 133 17.69 -9.91 -2.43
CA PHE A 133 17.85 -8.57 -2.97
C PHE A 133 17.98 -7.50 -1.87
N VAL A 134 17.13 -7.56 -0.83
CA VAL A 134 17.22 -6.65 0.32
C VAL A 134 18.55 -6.78 1.04
N ARG A 135 19.00 -8.00 1.35
CA ARG A 135 20.26 -8.24 2.06
C ARG A 135 21.46 -7.82 1.24
N GLU A 136 21.47 -8.09 -0.07
CA GLU A 136 22.56 -7.70 -0.97
C GLU A 136 22.64 -6.18 -1.14
N THR A 137 21.50 -5.49 -1.11
CA THR A 137 21.42 -4.05 -1.38
C THR A 137 21.61 -3.19 -0.12
N LEU A 138 21.05 -3.61 1.02
CA LEU A 138 21.12 -2.85 2.27
C LEU A 138 22.19 -3.37 3.23
N GLY A 139 22.69 -4.59 3.03
CA GLY A 139 23.67 -5.22 3.92
C GLY A 139 23.18 -5.22 5.36
N ASP A 140 24.06 -4.83 6.29
CA ASP A 140 23.76 -4.71 7.71
C ASP A 140 22.58 -3.77 7.99
N LEU A 141 22.35 -2.75 7.14
CA LEU A 141 21.24 -1.80 7.30
C LEU A 141 19.86 -2.47 7.12
N ALA A 142 19.78 -3.72 6.68
CA ALA A 142 18.53 -4.48 6.65
C ALA A 142 18.10 -4.99 8.05
N ALA A 143 18.99 -5.00 9.05
CA ALA A 143 18.71 -5.58 10.36
C ALA A 143 17.76 -4.71 11.23
N ASP A 144 16.94 -5.37 12.04
CA ASP A 144 15.91 -4.76 12.90
C ASP A 144 16.25 -4.81 14.40
N ASP A 145 17.35 -5.47 14.77
CA ASP A 145 17.78 -5.69 16.14
C ASP A 145 18.59 -4.52 16.74
N GLU A 146 19.20 -3.69 15.91
CA GLU A 146 19.94 -2.50 16.36
C GLU A 146 19.14 -1.20 16.15
N PRO A 147 18.81 -0.47 17.24
CA PRO A 147 18.08 0.80 17.15
C PRO A 147 18.77 1.85 16.27
N GLU A 148 20.10 1.84 16.22
CA GLU A 148 20.85 2.77 15.36
C GLU A 148 20.62 2.48 13.87
N LEU A 149 20.58 1.20 13.47
CA LEU A 149 20.36 0.79 12.07
C LEU A 149 18.94 1.11 11.63
N VAL A 150 17.95 0.88 12.50
CA VAL A 150 16.56 1.30 12.27
C VAL A 150 16.47 2.80 12.00
N ASP A 151 17.15 3.61 12.81
CA ASP A 151 17.12 5.07 12.68
C ASP A 151 17.92 5.59 11.47
N LEU A 152 19.02 4.93 11.10
CA LEU A 152 19.75 5.20 9.86
C LEU A 152 18.94 4.81 8.63
N ARG A 153 18.23 3.67 8.67
CA ARG A 153 17.32 3.24 7.60
C ARG A 153 16.17 4.23 7.41
N ARG A 154 15.59 4.74 8.50
CA ARG A 154 14.63 5.85 8.48
C ARG A 154 15.24 7.11 7.86
N THR A 155 16.49 7.43 8.20
CA THR A 155 17.20 8.58 7.61
C THR A 155 17.36 8.42 6.10
N LEU A 156 17.81 7.25 5.64
CA LEU A 156 17.94 6.92 4.22
C LEU A 156 16.60 7.05 3.49
N GLN A 157 15.53 6.50 4.05
CA GLN A 157 14.19 6.57 3.46
C GLN A 157 13.77 8.04 3.22
N VAL A 158 13.84 8.89 4.24
CA VAL A 158 13.42 10.30 4.10
C VAL A 158 14.34 11.07 3.16
N LEU A 159 15.63 10.73 3.13
CA LEU A 159 16.59 11.33 2.19
C LEU A 159 16.22 10.98 0.74
N LEU A 160 15.85 9.73 0.46
CA LEU A 160 15.42 9.30 -0.87
C LEU A 160 14.08 9.93 -1.28
N GLU A 161 13.10 9.97 -0.36
CA GLU A 161 11.79 10.60 -0.57
C GLU A 161 11.86 12.11 -0.84
N THR A 162 12.92 12.76 -0.37
CA THR A 162 13.17 14.19 -0.58
C THR A 162 14.15 14.47 -1.71
N ASN A 163 14.40 13.48 -2.58
CA ASN A 163 15.36 13.56 -3.70
C ASN A 163 16.75 14.06 -3.25
N LEU A 164 17.24 13.53 -2.12
CA LEU A 164 18.51 13.87 -1.48
C LEU A 164 18.63 15.34 -1.01
N ASN A 165 17.51 16.06 -0.88
CA ASN A 165 17.53 17.43 -0.36
C ASN A 165 17.82 17.45 1.15
N VAL A 166 19.10 17.63 1.49
CA VAL A 166 19.60 17.64 2.86
C VAL A 166 18.86 18.62 3.77
N ALA A 167 18.56 19.83 3.31
CA ALA A 167 17.87 20.82 4.13
C ALA A 167 16.44 20.38 4.46
N GLU A 168 15.71 19.86 3.47
CA GLU A 168 14.35 19.37 3.66
C GLU A 168 14.30 18.09 4.50
N THR A 169 15.21 17.14 4.25
CA THR A 169 15.35 15.93 5.07
C THR A 169 15.62 16.30 6.53
N ALA A 170 16.52 17.27 6.78
CA ALA A 170 16.87 17.70 8.14
C ALA A 170 15.66 18.28 8.87
N ARG A 171 14.84 19.11 8.19
CA ARG A 171 13.58 19.61 8.78
C ARG A 171 12.60 18.48 9.10
N ARG A 172 12.39 17.53 8.18
CA ARG A 172 11.45 16.41 8.36
C ARG A 172 11.84 15.46 9.48
N LEU A 173 13.14 15.27 9.69
CA LEU A 173 13.68 14.41 10.75
C LEU A 173 14.00 15.19 12.04
N HIS A 174 13.78 16.51 12.07
CA HIS A 174 14.14 17.38 13.18
C HIS A 174 15.64 17.31 13.56
N PHE A 175 16.51 17.15 12.56
CA PHE A 175 17.96 17.17 12.75
C PHE A 175 18.57 18.52 12.37
N HIS A 176 19.68 18.85 13.02
CA HIS A 176 20.54 19.93 12.53
C HIS A 176 21.22 19.50 11.21
N TYR A 177 21.45 20.45 10.30
CA TYR A 177 22.02 20.20 8.98
C TYR A 177 23.34 19.39 9.03
N ASN A 178 24.25 19.75 9.95
CA ASN A 178 25.54 19.06 10.10
C ASN A 178 25.38 17.60 10.58
N THR A 179 24.42 17.35 11.47
CA THR A 179 24.12 15.99 11.93
C THR A 179 23.65 15.11 10.79
N LEU A 180 22.80 15.66 9.90
CA LEU A 180 22.35 14.91 8.74
C LEU A 180 23.50 14.64 7.75
N ARG A 181 24.37 15.61 7.49
CA ARG A 181 25.57 15.39 6.66
C ARG A 181 26.46 14.27 7.19
N TYR A 182 26.67 14.22 8.51
CA TYR A 182 27.41 13.13 9.13
C TYR A 182 26.74 11.77 8.88
N ARG A 183 25.40 11.70 9.03
CA ARG A 183 24.62 10.49 8.75
C ARG A 183 24.69 10.05 7.30
N ILE A 184 24.61 10.98 6.35
CA ILE A 184 24.79 10.69 4.92
C ILE A 184 26.15 10.02 4.69
N GLY A 185 27.23 10.60 5.22
CA GLY A 185 28.56 10.00 5.09
C GLY A 185 28.67 8.62 5.77
N LYS A 186 27.94 8.37 6.87
CA LYS A 186 27.86 7.03 7.47
C LYS A 186 27.12 6.05 6.56
N LEU A 187 25.98 6.44 5.99
CA LEU A 187 25.22 5.62 5.04
C LEU A 187 26.04 5.29 3.79
N GLU A 188 26.78 6.26 3.24
CA GLU A 188 27.62 6.02 2.05
C GLU A 188 28.80 5.08 2.32
N ARG A 189 29.36 5.09 3.53
CA ARG A 189 30.37 4.08 3.93
C ARG A 189 29.80 2.67 4.00
N MET A 190 28.52 2.53 4.31
CA MET A 190 27.85 1.22 4.42
C MET A 190 27.32 0.72 3.08
N LEU A 191 26.79 1.61 2.24
CA LEU A 191 25.99 1.26 1.06
C LEU A 191 26.67 1.61 -0.27
N GLY A 192 27.73 2.41 -0.25
CA GLY A 192 28.33 3.03 -1.43
C GLY A 192 27.80 4.44 -1.70
N ALA A 193 28.37 5.11 -2.71
CA ALA A 193 28.12 6.51 -3.04
C ALA A 193 26.77 6.77 -3.72
N PHE A 194 25.66 6.43 -3.06
CA PHE A 194 24.29 6.55 -3.60
C PHE A 194 23.85 7.99 -3.88
N THR A 195 24.58 8.99 -3.36
CA THR A 195 24.31 10.39 -3.69
C THR A 195 24.75 10.74 -5.12
N GLU A 196 25.75 10.02 -5.64
CA GLU A 196 26.30 10.21 -6.97
C GLU A 196 25.81 9.14 -7.97
N ASP A 197 25.51 7.93 -7.48
CA ASP A 197 25.04 6.81 -8.31
C ASP A 197 23.50 6.68 -8.31
N ALA A 198 22.90 6.99 -9.46
CA ALA A 198 21.45 6.87 -9.65
C ALA A 198 20.93 5.42 -9.66
N HIS A 199 21.73 4.46 -10.12
CA HIS A 199 21.35 3.05 -10.15
C HIS A 199 21.36 2.46 -8.74
N LEU A 200 22.42 2.72 -7.97
CA LEU A 200 22.46 2.35 -6.55
C LEU A 200 21.29 2.98 -5.79
N ARG A 201 20.99 4.26 -6.05
CA ARG A 201 19.86 4.95 -5.43
C ARG A 201 18.50 4.30 -5.74
N LEU A 202 18.30 3.84 -6.98
CA LEU A 202 17.12 3.09 -7.36
C LEU A 202 17.04 1.75 -6.61
N ASN A 203 18.14 0.99 -6.56
CA ASN A 203 18.20 -0.28 -5.85
C ASN A 203 17.86 -0.11 -4.37
N LEU A 204 18.45 0.88 -3.70
CA LEU A 204 18.16 1.21 -2.31
C LEU A 204 16.68 1.56 -2.08
N THR A 205 16.10 2.39 -2.96
CA THR A 205 14.66 2.72 -2.92
C THR A 205 13.80 1.45 -3.02
N LEU A 206 14.12 0.56 -3.96
CA LEU A 206 13.38 -0.70 -4.14
C LEU A 206 13.55 -1.63 -2.93
N ALA A 207 14.75 -1.74 -2.37
CA ALA A 207 15.00 -2.58 -1.19
C ALA A 207 14.19 -2.10 0.02
N LEU A 208 14.10 -0.78 0.24
CA LEU A 208 13.25 -0.21 1.28
C LEU A 208 11.75 -0.47 1.04
N HIS A 209 11.30 -0.44 -0.22
CA HIS A 209 9.92 -0.80 -0.57
C HIS A 209 9.64 -2.29 -0.30
N VAL A 210 10.58 -3.17 -0.61
CA VAL A 210 10.45 -4.61 -0.33
C VAL A 210 10.35 -4.88 1.17
N LEU A 211 11.22 -4.27 1.98
CA LEU A 211 11.15 -4.36 3.46
C LEU A 211 9.77 -3.97 3.98
N ARG A 212 9.27 -2.79 3.55
CA ARG A 212 7.93 -2.31 3.94
C ARG A 212 6.81 -3.25 3.52
N MET A 213 6.90 -3.87 2.34
CA MET A 213 5.87 -4.75 1.80
C MET A 213 5.80 -6.12 2.47
N ARG A 214 6.93 -6.61 2.99
CA ARG A 214 7.03 -7.96 3.56
C ARG A 214 7.09 -7.97 5.08
N GLY A 215 7.23 -6.81 5.74
CA GLY A 215 7.31 -6.71 7.19
C GLY A 215 8.48 -7.53 7.74
N ILE A 216 9.59 -7.50 7.01
CA ILE A 216 10.88 -8.07 7.39
C ILE A 216 11.62 -7.01 8.21
#